data_AF-A0A819NI99-F1
#
_entry.id   AF-A0A819NI99-F1
#
_cell.length_a   1.000
_cell.length_b   1.000
_cell.length_c   1.000
_cell.angle_alpha   90.00
_cell.angle_beta   90.00
_cell.angle_gamma   90.00
#
_symmetry.space_group_name_H-M   'P 1'
#
loop_
_entity.id
_entity.type
_entity.pdbx_description
1 polymer ?
#
loop_
_entity_poly.entity_id
_entity_poly.type
_entity_poly.pdbx_seq_one_letter_code
_entity_poly.pdbx_strand_id
1 'polypeptide(L)'
;VLLKHENVVAAMTGQRERVFPIIDVDNYVYVAYLPLAHILELSCELLVYYSGMKCGYSSPQTLTDQSTAIKKGHKGDLQVLRPHVMSCVPAILDRIRRRCSEK
;
A
#
# COMPACT_ATOMS: atom_id res chain seq x y z
N VAL A 1 -11.65 -18.54 -5.52
CA VAL A 1 -12.75 -17.97 -4.69
C VAL A 1 -13.69 -17.23 -5.63
N LEU A 2 -15.00 -17.50 -5.58
CA LEU A 2 -15.99 -16.71 -6.31
C LEU A 2 -16.27 -15.45 -5.51
N LEU A 3 -15.91 -14.28 -6.06
CA LEU A 3 -16.17 -12.98 -5.47
C LEU A 3 -17.31 -12.33 -6.24
N LYS A 4 -18.45 -12.11 -5.57
CA LYS A 4 -19.52 -11.32 -6.15
C LYS A 4 -19.19 -9.83 -5.99
N HIS A 5 -19.77 -9.00 -6.86
CA HIS A 5 -19.64 -7.55 -6.77
C HIS A 5 -20.03 -7.01 -5.38
N GLU A 6 -21.13 -7.52 -4.79
CA GLU A 6 -21.58 -7.16 -3.45
C GLU A 6 -20.51 -7.40 -2.36
N ASN A 7 -19.68 -8.44 -2.50
CA ASN A 7 -18.63 -8.73 -1.53
C ASN A 7 -17.50 -7.70 -1.59
N VAL A 8 -17.13 -7.27 -2.81
CA VAL A 8 -16.09 -6.26 -3.02
C VAL A 8 -16.57 -4.90 -2.48
N VAL A 9 -17.81 -4.52 -2.82
CA VAL A 9 -18.39 -3.27 -2.33
C VAL A 9 -18.52 -3.27 -0.80
N ALA A 10 -18.97 -4.37 -0.19
CA ALA A 10 -19.05 -4.49 1.27
C ALA A 10 -17.68 -4.32 1.95
N ALA A 11 -16.62 -4.92 1.38
CA ALA A 11 -15.27 -4.77 1.90
C ALA A 11 -14.76 -3.32 1.77
N MET A 12 -14.99 -2.66 0.64
CA MET A 12 -14.62 -1.26 0.42
C MET A 12 -15.34 -0.33 1.40
N THR A 13 -16.65 -0.50 1.60
CA THR A 13 -17.42 0.31 2.56
C THR A 13 -16.92 0.11 3.98
N GLY A 14 -16.66 -1.13 4.40
CA GLY A 14 -16.10 -1.41 5.72
C GLY A 14 -14.72 -0.76 5.95
N GLN A 15 -13.86 -0.77 4.93
CA GLN A 15 -12.57 -0.08 4.99
C GLN A 15 -12.73 1.43 5.06
N ARG A 16 -13.62 2.01 4.24
CA ARG A 16 -13.91 3.45 4.23
C ARG A 16 -14.30 3.93 5.63
N GLU A 17 -15.28 3.28 6.26
CA GLU A 17 -15.78 3.65 7.59
C GLU A 17 -14.70 3.64 8.68
N ARG A 18 -13.71 2.73 8.56
CA ARG A 18 -12.65 2.60 9.56
C ARG A 18 -11.42 3.44 9.29
N VAL A 19 -11.08 3.66 8.02
CA VAL A 19 -9.82 4.31 7.63
C VAL A 19 -10.02 5.79 7.38
N PHE A 20 -11.13 6.21 6.75
CA PHE A 20 -11.31 7.61 6.33
C PHE A 20 -11.36 8.60 7.48
N PRO A 21 -11.85 8.26 8.70
CA PRO A 21 -11.77 9.19 9.83
C PRO A 21 -10.35 9.52 10.32
N ILE A 22 -9.33 8.75 9.90
CA ILE A 22 -7.94 8.92 10.36
C ILE A 22 -6.96 9.28 9.23
N ILE A 23 -7.46 9.55 8.02
CA ILE A 23 -6.64 9.95 6.87
C ILE A 23 -7.19 11.23 6.24
N ASP A 24 -6.29 12.04 5.68
CA ASP A 24 -6.65 13.21 4.86
C ASP A 24 -6.65 12.80 3.39
N VAL A 25 -7.82 12.46 2.86
CA VAL A 25 -8.00 11.93 1.50
C VAL A 25 -7.47 12.89 0.41
N ASP A 26 -7.59 14.19 0.61
CA ASP A 26 -7.24 15.21 -0.39
C ASP A 26 -5.72 15.41 -0.50
N ASN A 27 -5.01 15.26 0.62
CA ASN A 27 -3.58 15.51 0.69
C ASN A 27 -2.72 14.25 0.74
N TYR A 28 -3.25 13.15 1.27
CA TYR A 28 -2.47 11.93 1.48
C TYR A 28 -2.22 11.17 0.18
N VAL A 29 -1.13 10.41 0.21
CA VAL A 29 -0.67 9.58 -0.90
C VAL A 29 -0.58 8.15 -0.41
N TYR A 30 -1.26 7.26 -1.11
CA TYR A 30 -1.20 5.82 -0.89
C TYR A 30 -0.12 5.19 -1.76
N VAL A 31 0.61 4.21 -1.22
CA VAL A 31 1.54 3.39 -2.00
C VAL A 31 0.94 2.00 -2.25
N ALA A 32 0.69 1.70 -3.52
CA ALA A 32 0.25 0.38 -3.97
C ALA A 32 1.47 -0.45 -4.35
N TYR A 33 1.73 -1.53 -3.63
CA TYR A 33 2.91 -2.37 -3.87
C TYR A 33 2.66 -3.87 -3.67
N LEU A 34 1.49 -4.26 -3.13
CA LEU A 34 1.12 -5.66 -3.06
C LEU A 34 0.54 -6.10 -4.43
N PRO A 35 0.60 -7.40 -4.75
CA PRO A 35 -0.03 -7.89 -5.97
C PRO A 35 -1.56 -7.70 -5.93
N LEU A 36 -2.12 -7.13 -6.98
CA LEU A 36 -3.58 -6.98 -7.20
C LEU A 36 -4.36 -8.30 -7.14
N ALA A 37 -3.69 -9.43 -7.33
CA ALA A 37 -4.29 -10.76 -7.15
C ALA A 37 -4.76 -11.03 -5.71
N HIS A 38 -4.30 -10.23 -4.75
CA HIS A 38 -4.69 -10.34 -3.34
C HIS A 38 -5.85 -9.38 -3.03
N ILE A 39 -6.93 -9.91 -2.44
CA ILE A 39 -8.16 -9.14 -2.16
C ILE A 39 -7.93 -7.89 -1.31
N LEU A 40 -6.93 -7.92 -0.42
CA LEU A 40 -6.53 -6.75 0.37
C LEU A 40 -6.14 -5.57 -0.53
N GLU A 41 -5.21 -5.78 -1.45
CA GLU A 41 -4.73 -4.68 -2.31
C GLU A 41 -5.80 -4.25 -3.30
N LEU A 42 -6.51 -5.22 -3.91
CA LEU A 42 -7.59 -4.92 -4.84
C LEU A 42 -8.66 -4.02 -4.19
N SER A 43 -9.10 -4.35 -2.99
CA SER A 43 -10.13 -3.56 -2.29
C SER A 43 -9.62 -2.20 -1.82
N CYS A 44 -8.39 -2.12 -1.32
CA CYS A 44 -7.78 -0.85 -0.92
C CYS A 44 -7.57 0.08 -2.13
N GLU A 45 -7.02 -0.43 -3.24
CA GLU A 45 -6.76 0.36 -4.44
C GLU A 45 -8.06 0.85 -5.10
N LEU A 46 -9.09 0.00 -5.18
CA LEU A 46 -10.41 0.44 -5.63
C LEU A 46 -10.99 1.54 -4.75
N LEU A 47 -10.77 1.48 -3.43
CA LEU A 47 -11.23 2.52 -2.51
C LEU A 47 -10.46 3.83 -2.69
N VAL A 48 -9.14 3.76 -2.86
CA VAL A 48 -8.27 4.91 -3.17
C VAL A 48 -8.76 5.62 -4.44
N TYR A 49 -9.09 4.86 -5.49
CA TYR A 49 -9.62 5.42 -6.72
C TYR A 49 -11.01 6.00 -6.56
N TYR A 50 -11.90 5.30 -5.86
CA TYR A 50 -13.25 5.77 -5.60
C TYR A 50 -13.25 7.09 -4.82
N SER A 51 -12.29 7.29 -3.92
CA SER A 51 -12.18 8.52 -3.12
C SER A 51 -11.37 9.64 -3.78
N GLY A 52 -10.78 9.41 -4.96
CA GLY A 52 -9.91 10.39 -5.61
C GLY A 52 -8.57 10.63 -4.90
N MET A 53 -8.13 9.70 -4.04
CA MET A 53 -6.86 9.84 -3.33
C MET A 53 -5.68 9.54 -4.27
N LYS A 54 -4.55 10.22 -4.04
CA LYS A 54 -3.32 10.02 -4.83
C LYS A 54 -2.75 8.62 -4.58
N CYS A 55 -2.37 7.93 -5.65
CA CYS A 55 -1.76 6.59 -5.58
C CYS A 55 -0.41 6.59 -6.29
N GLY A 56 0.61 6.01 -5.66
CA GLY A 56 1.89 5.72 -6.28
C GLY A 56 2.17 4.22 -6.31
N TYR A 57 2.60 3.72 -7.46
CA TYR A 57 2.91 2.30 -7.64
C TYR A 57 4.35 1.98 -7.25
N SER A 58 4.52 0.82 -6.64
CA SER A 58 5.79 0.29 -6.17
C SER A 58 5.76 -1.24 -6.26
N SER A 59 6.87 -1.89 -5.93
CA SER A 59 6.94 -3.34 -5.76
C SER A 59 7.62 -3.70 -4.43
N PRO A 60 7.43 -4.93 -3.91
CA PRO A 60 8.15 -5.37 -2.71
C PRO A 60 9.68 -5.39 -2.87
N GLN A 61 10.16 -5.37 -4.12
CA GLN A 61 11.58 -5.41 -4.47
C GLN A 61 12.18 -4.02 -4.76
N THR A 62 11.36 -2.96 -4.77
CA THR A 62 11.76 -1.56 -5.00
C THR A 62 11.37 -0.62 -3.86
N LEU A 63 10.59 -1.11 -2.90
CA LEU A 63 10.01 -0.34 -1.80
C LEU A 63 11.01 0.47 -0.96
N THR A 64 12.21 -0.07 -0.71
CA THR A 64 13.23 0.56 0.16
C THR A 64 14.58 0.60 -0.53
N ASP A 65 15.47 1.51 -0.12
CA ASP A 65 16.82 1.67 -0.71
C ASP A 65 17.67 0.39 -0.66
N GLN A 66 17.43 -0.47 0.33
CA GLN A 66 18.13 -1.75 0.51
C GLN A 66 17.43 -2.91 -0.21
N SER A 67 16.43 -2.64 -1.05
CA SER A 67 15.75 -3.70 -1.79
C SER A 67 16.59 -4.21 -2.96
N THR A 68 16.39 -5.48 -3.32
CA THR A 68 17.23 -6.21 -4.28
C THR A 68 17.14 -5.68 -5.71
N ALA A 69 16.05 -5.01 -6.09
CA ALA A 69 15.87 -4.44 -7.43
C ALA A 69 16.27 -2.96 -7.52
N ILE A 70 16.77 -2.35 -6.43
CA ILE A 70 17.32 -0.99 -6.44
C ILE A 70 18.84 -1.06 -6.56
N LYS A 71 19.41 -0.32 -7.51
CA LYS A 71 20.86 -0.19 -7.67
C LYS A 71 21.44 0.47 -6.41
N LYS A 72 22.52 -0.10 -5.85
CA LYS A 72 23.20 0.45 -4.67
C LYS A 72 23.47 1.96 -4.84
N GLY A 73 23.18 2.73 -3.80
CA GLY A 73 23.30 4.19 -3.79
C GLY A 73 22.10 4.96 -4.36
N HIS A 74 21.05 4.27 -4.81
CA HIS A 74 19.80 4.91 -5.26
C HIS A 74 18.71 4.77 -4.19
N LYS A 75 17.73 5.68 -4.26
CA LYS A 75 16.59 5.73 -3.34
C LYS A 75 15.51 4.75 -3.80
N GLY A 76 14.88 4.07 -2.86
CA GLY A 76 13.71 3.24 -3.10
C GLY A 76 12.42 4.07 -3.14
N ASP A 77 11.33 3.41 -3.52
CA ASP A 77 10.06 4.06 -3.84
C ASP A 77 9.48 4.82 -2.64
N LEU A 78 9.60 4.31 -1.42
CA LEU A 78 9.11 5.00 -0.22
C LEU A 78 9.80 6.34 0.02
N GLN A 79 11.10 6.46 -0.28
CA GLN A 79 11.82 7.72 -0.11
C GLN A 79 11.50 8.74 -1.19
N VAL A 80 11.21 8.28 -2.41
CA VAL A 80 10.91 9.14 -3.56
C VAL A 80 9.45 9.61 -3.48
N LEU A 81 8.52 8.68 -3.28
CA LEU A 81 7.08 8.95 -3.26
C LEU A 81 6.63 9.64 -1.96
N ARG A 82 7.32 9.35 -0.83
CA ARG A 82 6.95 9.82 0.52
C ARG A 82 5.45 9.62 0.82
N PRO A 83 4.96 8.37 0.76
CA PRO A 83 3.55 8.08 1.00
C PRO A 83 3.17 8.33 2.46
N HIS A 84 1.87 8.55 2.67
CA HIS A 84 1.25 8.76 3.98
C HIS A 84 0.55 7.49 4.47
N VAL A 85 0.07 6.67 3.54
CA VAL A 85 -0.72 5.47 3.82
C VAL A 85 -0.13 4.29 3.03
N MET A 86 0.00 3.13 3.68
CA MET A 86 0.41 1.87 3.03
C MET A 86 -0.36 0.69 3.61
N SER A 87 -0.87 -0.18 2.74
CA SER A 87 -1.39 -1.49 3.17
C SER A 87 -0.22 -2.37 3.62
N CYS A 88 -0.37 -3.06 4.73
CA CYS A 88 0.68 -3.93 5.26
C CYS A 88 0.13 -5.30 5.60
N VAL A 89 0.97 -6.31 5.36
CA VAL A 89 0.79 -7.66 5.87
C VAL A 89 1.97 -8.02 6.78
N PRO A 90 1.80 -8.93 7.75
CA PRO A 90 2.84 -9.23 8.74
C PRO A 90 4.21 -9.54 8.11
N ALA A 91 4.22 -10.34 7.04
CA ALA A 91 5.46 -10.70 6.35
C ALA A 91 6.25 -9.51 5.78
N ILE A 92 5.55 -8.47 5.30
CA ILE A 92 6.21 -7.25 4.80
C ILE A 92 6.67 -6.39 5.97
N LEU A 93 5.87 -6.26 7.02
CA LEU A 93 6.25 -5.51 8.21
C LEU A 93 7.48 -6.11 8.88
N ASP A 94 7.57 -7.44 8.97
CA ASP A 94 8.76 -8.14 9.48
C ASP A 94 10.00 -7.88 8.63
N ARG A 95 9.84 -7.84 7.30
CA ARG A 95 10.94 -7.51 6.38
C ARG A 95 11.42 -6.08 6.59
N ILE A 96 10.50 -5.11 6.74
CA ILE A 96 10.84 -3.72 7.01
C ILE A 96 11.52 -3.60 8.38
N ARG A 97 10.97 -4.24 9.41
CA ARG A 97 11.53 -4.26 10.76
C ARG A 97 12.97 -4.76 10.78
N ARG A 98 13.27 -5.90 10.14
CA ARG A 98 14.64 -6.45 10.07
C ARG A 98 15.60 -5.44 9.46
N ARG A 99 15.21 -4.79 8.36
CA ARG A 99 16.03 -3.75 7.69
C ARG A 99 16.23 -2.49 8.54
N CYS A 100 15.29 -2.17 9.41
CA CYS A 100 15.45 -1.07 10.37
C CYS A 100 16.33 -1.44 11.56
N SER A 101 16.26 -2.68 12.05
CA SER A 101 17.04 -3.15 13.21
C SER A 101 18.47 -3.56 12.88
N GLU A 102 18.77 -3.86 11.61
CA GLU A 102 20.13 -4.19 11.13
C GLU A 102 20.96 -2.93 10.75
N LYS A 103 20.50 -1.74 11.16
CA LYS A 103 21.26 -0.48 11.09
C LYS A 103 21.97 -0.20 12.40
#